data_AF-A0A1S9TWQ8-F1
#
_entry.id   AF-A0A1S9TWQ8-F1
#
_cell.length_a   1.000
_cell.length_b   1.000
_cell.length_c   1.000
_cell.angle_alpha   90.00
_cell.angle_beta   90.00
_cell.angle_gamma   90.00
#
_symmetry.space_group_name_H-M   'P 1'
#
loop_
_entity.id
_entity.type
_entity.pdbx_description
1 polymer ?
#
loop_
_entity_poly.entity_id
_entity_poly.type
_entity_poly.pdbx_seq_one_letter_code
_entity_poly.pdbx_strand_id
1 'polypeptide(L)' 'MKFGVLKIEDVLKVSTQSELAVLDGIVRKIGIMREEEGRNPDPKYYVVNQDEPYAEEVLSIIKKHEGEL' A
#
# COMPACT_ATOMS: atom_id res chain seq x y z
N MET A 1 -0.93 6.65 -13.64
CA MET A 1 -1.31 6.36 -12.24
C MET A 1 -0.02 6.25 -11.43
N LYS A 2 0.18 7.01 -10.34
CA LYS A 2 1.46 7.01 -9.60
C LYS A 2 1.49 6.05 -8.40
N PHE A 3 0.39 5.88 -7.67
CA PHE A 3 0.26 4.85 -6.61
C PHE A 3 -1.19 4.35 -6.55
N GLY A 4 -1.39 3.14 -6.03
CA GLY A 4 -2.70 2.57 -5.73
C GLY A 4 -2.65 1.89 -4.36
N VAL A 5 -3.65 2.15 -3.52
CA VAL A 5 -3.80 1.54 -2.20
C VAL A 5 -5.16 0.87 -2.17
N LEU A 6 -5.18 -0.41 -1.83
CA LEU A 6 -6.40 -1.20 -1.73
C LEU A 6 -6.54 -1.69 -0.29
N LYS A 7 -7.64 -1.34 0.39
CA LYS A 7 -7.95 -1.92 1.69
C LYS A 7 -8.32 -3.38 1.48
N ILE A 8 -7.53 -4.30 2.05
CA ILE A 8 -7.73 -5.74 1.85
C ILE A 8 -9.15 -6.17 2.23
N GLU A 9 -9.72 -5.59 3.28
CA GLU A 9 -11.09 -5.86 3.70
C GLU A 9 -12.10 -5.61 2.57
N ASP A 10 -11.96 -4.53 1.82
CA ASP A 10 -12.89 -4.18 0.75
C ASP A 10 -12.65 -5.01 -0.50
N VAL A 11 -11.39 -5.35 -0.80
CA VAL A 11 -11.04 -6.33 -1.85
C VAL A 11 -11.72 -7.67 -1.57
N LEU A 12 -11.65 -8.16 -0.33
CA LEU A 12 -12.29 -9.43 0.06
C LEU A 12 -13.82 -9.40 -0.07
N LYS A 13 -14.46 -8.24 0.13
CA LYS A 13 -15.92 -8.10 0.00
C LYS A 13 -16.39 -8.17 -1.45
N VAL A 14 -15.59 -7.69 -2.40
CA VAL A 14 -16.02 -7.54 -3.79
C VAL A 14 -15.45 -8.60 -4.73
N SER A 15 -14.39 -9.29 -4.34
CA SER A 15 -13.67 -10.23 -5.21
C SER A 15 -14.08 -11.69 -4.99
N THR A 16 -14.13 -12.42 -6.10
CA THR A 16 -14.16 -13.88 -6.13
C THR A 16 -12.80 -14.48 -5.79
N GLN A 17 -12.77 -15.77 -5.43
CA GLN A 17 -11.52 -16.50 -5.17
C GLN A 17 -10.56 -16.49 -6.38
N SER A 18 -11.10 -16.57 -7.60
CA SER A 18 -10.29 -16.47 -8.83
C SER A 18 -9.63 -15.10 -8.99
N GLU A 19 -10.34 -14.01 -8.68
CA GLU A 19 -9.78 -12.67 -8.77
C GLU A 19 -8.73 -12.43 -7.69
N LEU A 20 -8.94 -12.94 -6.48
CA LEU A 20 -7.96 -12.91 -5.40
C LEU A 20 -6.66 -13.65 -5.78
N ALA A 21 -6.78 -14.82 -6.42
CA ALA A 21 -5.62 -15.57 -6.90
C ALA A 21 -4.84 -14.81 -8.00
N VAL A 22 -5.54 -14.09 -8.88
CA VAL A 22 -4.91 -13.22 -9.87
C VAL A 22 -4.18 -12.07 -9.20
N LEU A 23 -4.81 -11.42 -8.20
CA LEU A 23 -4.19 -10.32 -7.45
C LEU A 23 -2.93 -10.78 -6.71
N ASP A 24 -2.98 -11.92 -6.00
CA ASP A 24 -1.83 -12.52 -5.33
C ASP A 24 -0.69 -12.81 -6.33
N GLY A 25 -1.03 -13.37 -7.50
CA GLY A 25 -0.07 -13.61 -8.57
C GLY A 25 0.62 -12.33 -9.07
N ILE A 26 -0.10 -11.21 -9.15
CA ILE A 26 0.46 -9.90 -9.52
C ILE A 26 1.41 -9.40 -8.42
N VAL A 27 0.98 -9.44 -7.14
CA VAL A 27 1.79 -9.01 -6.00
C VAL A 27 3.11 -9.79 -5.93
N ARG A 28 3.06 -11.11 -6.10
CA ARG A 28 4.26 -11.96 -6.11
C ARG A 28 5.21 -11.62 -7.26
N LYS A 29 4.69 -11.38 -8.48
CA LYS A 29 5.51 -10.99 -9.63
C LYS A 29 6.22 -9.65 -9.40
N ILE A 30 5.56 -8.70 -8.74
CA ILE A 30 6.17 -7.42 -8.35
C ILE A 30 7.31 -7.66 -7.36
N GLY A 31 7.11 -8.51 -6.36
CA GLY A 31 8.17 -8.88 -5.39
C GLY A 31 9.41 -9.47 -6.07
N ILE A 32 9.21 -10.43 -6.98
CA ILE A 32 10.30 -11.04 -7.76
C ILE A 32 11.05 -9.99 -8.59
N MET A 33 10.33 -9.15 -9.36
CA MET A 33 10.95 -8.09 -10.16
C MET A 33 11.78 -7.14 -9.30
N ARG A 34 11.30 -6.77 -8.11
CA ARG A 34 12.05 -5.90 -7.19
C ARG A 34 13.34 -6.55 -6.70
N GLU A 35 13.30 -7.83 -6.39
CA GLU A 35 14.48 -8.61 -5.99
C GLU A 35 15.50 -8.68 -7.14
N GLU A 36 15.06 -8.91 -8.38
CA GLU A 36 15.90 -8.87 -9.59
C GLU A 36 16.54 -7.50 -9.82
N GLU A 37 15.85 -6.41 -9.46
CA GLU A 37 16.37 -5.04 -9.47
C GLU A 37 17.28 -4.69 -8.26
N GLY A 38 17.54 -5.64 -7.34
CA GLY A 38 18.34 -5.42 -6.13
C GLY A 38 17.64 -4.55 -5.07
N ARG A 39 16.31 -4.45 -5.13
CA ARG A 39 15.48 -3.65 -4.20
C ARG A 39 14.86 -4.56 -3.16
N ASN A 40 14.45 -3.99 -2.02
CA ASN A 40 13.65 -4.73 -1.04
C ASN A 40 12.34 -5.22 -1.70
N PRO A 41 12.06 -6.54 -1.78
CA PRO A 41 10.85 -7.08 -2.40
C PRO A 41 9.57 -6.74 -1.62
N ASP A 42 9.67 -6.48 -0.32
CA ASP A 42 8.57 -6.14 0.57
C ASP A 42 8.83 -4.81 1.30
N PRO A 43 8.73 -3.66 0.59
CA PRO A 43 8.88 -2.34 1.21
C PRO A 43 7.73 -2.08 2.20
N LYS A 44 8.10 -1.62 3.40
CA LYS A 44 7.12 -1.19 4.40
C LYS A 44 6.78 0.28 4.20
N TYR A 45 5.50 0.58 4.17
CA TYR A 45 4.98 1.94 4.03
C TYR A 45 4.08 2.28 5.21
N TYR A 46 4.12 3.53 5.65
CA TYR A 46 3.06 4.10 6.47
C TYR A 46 1.94 4.56 5.53
N VAL A 47 0.75 3.97 5.67
CA VAL A 47 -0.44 4.31 4.90
C VAL A 47 -1.51 4.74 5.87
N VAL A 48 -2.08 5.93 5.63
CA VAL A 48 -3.10 6.52 6.49
C VAL A 48 -4.40 6.60 5.71
N ASN A 49 -5.46 5.98 6.23
CA ASN A 49 -6.81 6.21 5.72
C ASN A 49 -7.29 7.58 6.20
N GLN A 50 -7.59 8.49 5.29
CA GLN A 50 -7.98 9.87 5.62
C GLN A 50 -9.40 9.99 6.18
N ASP A 51 -10.21 8.94 6.05
CA ASP A 51 -11.54 8.89 6.67
C ASP A 51 -11.47 8.62 8.19
N GLU A 52 -10.30 8.27 8.71
CA GLU A 52 -10.11 7.95 10.13
C GLU A 52 -9.84 9.21 10.96
N PRO A 53 -10.34 9.30 12.21
CA PRO A 53 -10.23 10.50 13.04
C PRO A 53 -8.78 10.89 13.39
N TYR A 54 -7.83 9.97 13.27
CA TYR A 54 -6.41 10.21 13.54
C TYR A 54 -5.63 10.73 12.32
N ALA A 55 -6.25 10.85 11.14
CA ALA A 55 -5.53 11.12 9.90
C ALA A 55 -4.75 12.45 9.92
N GLU A 56 -5.38 13.52 10.43
CA GLU A 56 -4.77 14.85 10.54
C GLU A 56 -3.61 14.86 11.54
N GLU A 57 -3.72 14.11 12.64
CA GLU A 57 -2.66 14.00 13.63
C GLU A 57 -1.42 13.34 13.02
N VAL A 58 -1.60 12.24 12.28
CA VAL A 58 -0.49 11.56 11.60
C VAL A 58 0.15 12.47 10.56
N LEU A 59 -0.64 13.21 9.77
CA LEU A 59 -0.12 14.19 8.81
C LEU A 59 0.73 15.28 9.50
N SER A 60 0.29 15.77 10.66
CA SER A 60 1.00 16.79 11.41
C SER A 60 2.38 16.31 11.89
N ILE A 61 2.48 15.04 12.32
CA ILE A 61 3.74 14.41 12.72
C ILE A 61 4.70 14.33 11.54
N ILE A 62 4.23 13.90 10.37
CA ILE A 62 5.04 13.80 9.16
C ILE A 62 5.59 15.19 8.78
N LYS A 63 4.71 16.20 8.67
CA LYS A 63 5.11 17.59 8.33
C LYS A 63 6.13 18.18 9.31
N LYS A 64 5.98 17.89 10.61
CA LYS A 64 6.91 18.36 11.65
C LYS A 64 8.34 17.85 11.44
N HIS A 65 8.49 16.62 10.93
CA HIS A 65 9.79 15.97 10.78
C HIS A 65 10.39 16.09 9.37
N GLU A 66 9.56 16.22 8.32
CA GLU A 66 10.03 16.41 6.94
C GLU A 66 10.24 17.90 6.56
N GLY A 67 9.74 18.84 7.37
CA GLY A 67 9.58 20.24 6.96
C GLY A 67 8.24 20.45 6.23
N GLU A 68 7.76 21.69 6.15
CA GLU A 68 6.61 21.98 5.27
C GLU A 68 7.02 21.66 3.83
N LEU A 69 6.37 20.66 3.22
CA LEU A 69 6.47 20.34 1.79
C LEU A 69 6.08 21.53 0.91
#